data_AF-A0A9D7Z518-F1
#
_entry.id   AF-A0A9D7Z518-F1
#
_cell.length_a   1.000
_cell.length_b   1.000
_cell.length_c   1.000
_cell.angle_alpha   90.00
_cell.angle_beta   90.00
_cell.angle_gamma   90.00
#
_symmetry.space_group_name_H-M   'P 1'
#
loop_
_entity.id
_entity.type
_entity.pdbx_description
1 polymer ?
#
loop_
_entity_poly.entity_id
_entity_poly.type
_entity_poly.pdbx_seq_one_letter_code
_entity_poly.pdbx_strand_id
1 'polypeptide(L)'
;MTGQELRQLLIEKWGYSYDVQFRRAQGKIFLQVMWKYLEQASFPLTETEYQEHLDSIASYLHALGGVAQVQTFITQTRDRPRLGKAVSIPLDLGERASEWIL
;
A
#
# COMPACT_ATOMS: atom_id res chain seq x y z
N MET A 1 -9.63 5.35 -5.76
CA MET A 1 -8.16 5.35 -5.68
C MET A 1 -7.64 4.35 -6.69
N THR A 2 -7.06 4.86 -7.75
CA THR A 2 -6.30 4.16 -8.78
C THR A 2 -4.86 3.92 -8.31
N GLY A 3 -4.08 3.11 -9.05
CA GLY A 3 -2.65 2.96 -8.78
C GLY A 3 -1.89 4.27 -8.89
N GLN A 4 -2.29 5.15 -9.82
CA GLN A 4 -1.71 6.48 -9.96
C GLN A 4 -1.98 7.39 -8.76
N GLU A 5 -3.22 7.40 -8.24
CA GLU A 5 -3.56 8.13 -7.01
C GLU A 5 -2.77 7.59 -5.80
N LEU A 6 -2.59 6.28 -5.71
CA LEU A 6 -1.76 5.67 -4.67
C LEU A 6 -0.29 6.11 -4.80
N ARG A 7 0.28 6.10 -6.01
CA ARG A 7 1.65 6.61 -6.26
C ARG A 7 1.79 8.06 -5.80
N GLN A 8 0.86 8.92 -6.19
CA GLN A 8 0.87 10.33 -5.80
C GLN A 8 0.81 10.50 -4.28
N LEU A 9 -0.08 9.76 -3.61
CA LEU A 9 -0.18 9.78 -2.15
C LEU A 9 1.15 9.42 -1.45
N LEU A 10 1.89 8.43 -1.97
CA LEU A 10 3.20 8.04 -1.43
C LEU A 10 4.25 9.15 -1.65
N ILE A 11 4.28 9.74 -2.85
CA ILE A 11 5.20 10.82 -3.21
C ILE A 11 4.91 12.08 -2.38
N GLU A 12 3.65 12.50 -2.28
CA GLU A 12 3.26 13.66 -1.48
C GLU A 12 3.62 13.49 -0.01
N LYS A 13 3.46 12.27 0.53
CA LYS A 13 3.75 12.00 1.94
C LYS A 13 5.25 11.91 2.24
N TRP A 14 6.00 11.20 1.42
CA TRP A 14 7.37 10.77 1.75
C TRP A 14 8.42 11.09 0.68
N GLY A 15 8.03 11.68 -0.45
CA GLY A 15 8.92 12.17 -1.49
C GLY A 15 9.38 11.13 -2.52
N TYR A 16 8.93 9.87 -2.41
CA TYR A 16 9.37 8.78 -3.27
C TYR A 16 8.23 7.82 -3.63
N SER A 17 8.39 7.11 -4.75
CA SER A 17 7.47 6.10 -5.25
C SER A 17 7.74 4.76 -4.54
N TYR A 18 7.38 4.65 -3.26
CA TYR A 18 7.59 3.45 -2.46
C TYR A 18 6.86 2.22 -3.00
N ASP A 19 7.46 1.05 -2.81
CA ASP A 19 6.78 -0.23 -2.99
C ASP A 19 5.76 -0.46 -1.86
N VAL A 20 4.72 -1.22 -2.19
CA VAL A 20 3.64 -1.56 -1.27
C VAL A 20 3.28 -3.03 -1.42
N GLN A 21 3.02 -3.71 -0.31
CA GLN A 21 2.70 -5.13 -0.30
C GLN A 21 1.60 -5.44 0.70
N PHE A 22 0.71 -6.37 0.35
CA PHE A 22 -0.20 -6.93 1.34
C PHE A 22 0.52 -7.99 2.17
N ARG A 23 0.29 -7.96 3.48
CA ARG A 23 0.76 -8.98 4.40
C ARG A 23 -0.39 -9.47 5.28
N ARG A 24 -0.51 -10.79 5.41
CA ARG A 24 -1.41 -11.42 6.38
C ARG A 24 -0.63 -11.79 7.64
N ALA A 25 -1.11 -11.38 8.80
CA ALA A 25 -0.53 -11.75 10.08
C ALA A 25 -1.60 -11.76 11.17
N GLN A 26 -1.63 -12.81 11.99
CA GLN A 26 -2.54 -12.94 13.14
C GLN A 26 -4.03 -12.71 12.78
N GLY A 27 -4.48 -13.26 11.64
CA GLY A 27 -5.86 -13.11 11.16
C GLY A 27 -6.21 -11.73 10.62
N LYS A 28 -5.24 -10.82 10.49
CA LYS A 28 -5.43 -9.47 9.94
C LYS A 28 -4.67 -9.28 8.64
N ILE A 29 -5.18 -8.39 7.79
CA ILE A 29 -4.52 -7.95 6.57
C ILE A 29 -3.89 -6.58 6.84
N PHE A 30 -2.67 -6.38 6.35
CA PHE A 30 -1.96 -5.13 6.42
C PHE A 30 -1.55 -4.72 5.02
N LEU A 31 -1.64 -3.43 4.70
CA LEU A 31 -0.88 -2.84 3.61
C LEU A 31 0.44 -2.33 4.18
N GLN A 32 1.55 -2.89 3.72
CA GLN A 32 2.88 -2.48 4.12
C GLN A 32 3.48 -1.56 3.06
N VAL A 33 3.82 -0.34 3.45
CA VAL A 33 4.67 0.54 2.65
C VAL A 33 6.12 0.16 2.94
N MET A 34 6.76 -0.44 1.95
CA MET A 34 8.13 -0.94 2.03
C MET A 34 9.12 0.22 1.95
N TRP A 35 10.38 -0.03 2.34
CA TRP A 35 11.43 0.99 2.29
C TRP A 35 12.13 1.10 0.93
N LYS A 36 11.86 0.15 0.02
CA LYS A 36 12.32 0.22 -1.36
C LYS A 36 11.38 1.12 -2.16
N TYR A 37 11.93 1.87 -3.11
CA TYR A 37 11.17 2.79 -3.96
C TYR A 37 11.74 2.80 -5.37
N LEU A 38 10.91 3.14 -6.35
CA LEU A 38 11.21 3.05 -7.79
C LEU A 38 12.50 3.79 -8.18
N GLU A 39 12.78 4.92 -7.52
CA GLU A 39 13.94 5.76 -7.83
C GLU A 39 15.28 5.14 -7.38
N GLN A 40 15.29 3.98 -6.71
CA GLN A 40 16.52 3.24 -6.39
C GLN A 40 17.01 2.44 -7.60
N ALA A 41 18.31 2.52 -7.90
CA ALA A 41 18.91 1.76 -9.00
C ALA A 41 18.73 0.23 -8.91
N SER A 42 18.56 -0.30 -7.70
CA SER A 42 18.35 -1.73 -7.44
C SER A 42 16.88 -2.08 -7.17
N PHE A 43 15.94 -1.22 -7.55
CA PHE A 43 14.52 -1.53 -7.47
C PHE A 43 14.18 -2.68 -8.42
N PRO A 44 13.39 -3.69 -8.00
CA PRO A 44 13.24 -4.92 -8.76
C PRO A 44 12.26 -4.83 -9.94
N LEU A 45 11.47 -3.76 -10.03
CA LEU A 45 10.45 -3.57 -11.07
C LEU A 45 10.84 -2.41 -11.99
N THR A 46 10.47 -2.51 -13.26
CA THR A 46 10.46 -1.36 -14.17
C THR A 46 9.34 -0.38 -13.82
N GLU A 47 9.35 0.83 -14.41
CA GLU A 47 8.29 1.83 -14.16
C GLU A 47 6.90 1.30 -14.55
N THR A 48 6.79 0.59 -15.68
CA THR A 48 5.53 -0.02 -16.12
C THR A 48 5.05 -1.09 -15.15
N GLU A 49 5.92 -2.05 -14.78
CA GLU A 49 5.57 -3.12 -13.84
C GLU A 49 5.20 -2.56 -12.46
N TYR A 50 5.88 -1.51 -12.02
CA TYR A 50 5.53 -0.81 -10.78
C TYR A 50 4.13 -0.18 -10.85
N GLN A 51 3.77 0.45 -11.97
CA GLN A 51 2.44 1.03 -12.14
C GLN A 51 1.36 -0.06 -12.15
N GLU A 52 1.56 -1.15 -12.89
CA GLU A 52 0.63 -2.30 -12.90
C GLU A 52 0.47 -2.95 -11.52
N HIS A 53 1.57 -3.04 -10.77
CA HIS A 53 1.56 -3.48 -9.38
C HIS A 53 0.71 -2.55 -8.50
N LEU A 54 0.91 -1.23 -8.59
CA LEU A 54 0.09 -0.27 -7.84
C LEU A 54 -1.39 -0.33 -8.21
N ASP A 55 -1.73 -0.49 -9.50
CA ASP A 55 -3.10 -0.64 -9.94
C ASP A 55 -3.74 -1.92 -9.38
N SER A 56 -2.98 -3.02 -9.30
CA SER A 56 -3.43 -4.25 -8.64
C SER A 56 -3.68 -4.02 -7.15
N ILE A 57 -2.75 -3.35 -6.45
CA ILE A 57 -2.90 -3.02 -5.03
C ILE A 57 -4.14 -2.16 -4.80
N ALA A 58 -4.33 -1.13 -5.61
CA ALA A 58 -5.47 -0.23 -5.54
C ALA A 58 -6.80 -0.98 -5.76
N SER A 59 -6.84 -1.90 -6.72
CA SER A 59 -8.00 -2.77 -6.97
C SER A 59 -8.35 -3.63 -5.75
N TYR A 60 -7.35 -4.25 -5.10
CA TYR A 60 -7.57 -5.00 -3.86
C TYR A 60 -8.02 -4.10 -2.70
N LEU A 61 -7.46 -2.89 -2.55
CA LEU A 61 -7.92 -1.94 -1.53
C LEU A 61 -9.38 -1.56 -1.73
N HIS A 62 -9.83 -1.42 -2.98
CA HIS A 62 -11.24 -1.22 -3.30
C HIS A 62 -12.09 -2.42 -2.91
N ALA A 63 -11.68 -3.64 -3.28
CA ALA A 63 -12.41 -4.87 -2.96
C ALA A 63 -12.53 -5.09 -1.43
N LEU A 64 -11.49 -4.74 -0.68
CA LEU A 64 -11.46 -4.86 0.78
C LEU A 64 -12.11 -3.67 1.51
N GLY A 65 -12.55 -2.63 0.80
CA GLY A 65 -13.06 -1.39 1.40
C GLY A 65 -12.01 -0.55 2.16
N GLY A 66 -10.73 -0.86 1.99
CA GLY A 66 -9.62 -0.26 2.76
C GLY A 66 -9.13 1.10 2.28
N VAL A 67 -9.66 1.64 1.17
CA VAL A 67 -9.15 2.88 0.54
C VAL A 67 -9.14 4.06 1.50
N ALA A 68 -10.26 4.37 2.16
CA ALA A 68 -10.38 5.51 3.05
C ALA A 68 -9.45 5.38 4.27
N GLN A 69 -9.28 4.15 4.78
CA GLN A 69 -8.39 3.85 5.89
C GLN A 69 -6.92 4.09 5.51
N VAL A 70 -6.49 3.63 4.33
CA VAL A 70 -5.12 3.86 3.83
C VAL A 70 -4.84 5.35 3.65
N GLN A 71 -5.74 6.09 2.99
CA GLN A 71 -5.58 7.54 2.79
C GLN A 71 -5.48 8.28 4.13
N THR A 72 -6.38 7.97 5.07
CA THR A 72 -6.40 8.58 6.41
C THR A 72 -5.10 8.26 7.15
N PHE A 73 -4.69 6.99 7.17
CA PHE A 73 -3.50 6.55 7.88
C PHE A 73 -2.23 7.22 7.34
N ILE A 74 -2.03 7.21 6.01
CA ILE A 74 -0.85 7.81 5.38
C ILE A 74 -0.80 9.32 5.66
N THR A 75 -1.94 10.00 5.55
CA THR A 75 -2.01 11.45 5.81
C THR A 75 -1.62 11.77 7.26
N GLN A 76 -2.13 11.00 8.23
CA GLN A 76 -1.97 11.31 9.66
C GLN A 76 -0.68 10.76 10.29
N THR A 77 -0.14 9.65 9.78
CA THR A 77 1.01 9.00 10.41
C THR A 77 2.27 9.87 10.37
N ARG A 78 3.09 9.77 11.41
CA ARG A 78 4.44 10.34 11.44
C ARG A 78 5.51 9.31 11.09
N ASP A 79 5.12 8.04 11.00
CA ASP A 79 6.02 6.98 10.57
C ASP A 79 6.47 7.19 9.13
N ARG A 80 7.67 6.68 8.84
CA ARG A 80 8.27 6.69 7.51
C ARG A 80 8.88 5.33 7.24
N PRO A 81 8.81 4.80 6.01
CA PRO A 81 9.52 3.59 5.66
C PRO A 81 11.04 3.79 5.85
N ARG A 82 11.71 2.83 6.50
CA ARG A 82 13.16 2.86 6.75
C ARG A 82 13.75 1.49 6.46
N LEU A 83 15.05 1.40 6.21
CA LEU A 83 15.73 0.13 5.93
C LEU A 83 15.37 -0.94 6.99
N GLY A 84 14.74 -2.02 6.55
CA GLY A 84 14.28 -3.12 7.42
C GLY A 84 12.98 -2.88 8.19
N LYS A 85 12.37 -1.69 8.09
CA LYS A 85 11.12 -1.32 8.78
C LYS A 85 10.09 -0.70 7.82
N ALA A 86 9.08 -1.50 7.48
CA ALA A 86 7.92 -1.03 6.72
C ALA A 86 6.93 -0.25 7.59
N VAL A 87 6.20 0.69 6.99
CA VAL A 87 5.01 1.28 7.61
C VAL A 87 3.85 0.32 7.37
N SER A 88 3.35 -0.31 8.44
CA SER A 88 2.28 -1.32 8.33
C SER A 88 0.93 -0.69 8.69
N ILE A 89 0.07 -0.59 7.68
CA ILE A 89 -1.28 -0.04 7.80
C ILE A 89 -2.23 -1.22 8.04
N PRO A 90 -2.82 -1.36 9.24
CA PRO A 90 -3.83 -2.38 9.45
C PRO A 90 -5.05 -2.07 8.58
N LEU A 91 -5.57 -3.07 7.90
CA LEU A 91 -6.83 -2.97 7.16
C LEU A 91 -7.92 -3.65 7.97
N ASP A 92 -8.95 -2.87 8.31
CA ASP A 92 -10.16 -3.40 8.90
C ASP A 92 -11.06 -3.87 7.77
N LEU A 93 -11.35 -5.17 7.75
CA LEU A 93 -12.10 -5.78 6.66
C LEU A 93 -13.62 -5.59 6.80
N GLY A 94 -14.08 -4.94 7.87
CA GLY A 94 -15.49 -4.80 8.22
C GLY A 94 -16.27 -6.13 8.13
N GLU A 95 -17.59 -6.03 8.01
CA GLU A 95 -18.45 -7.21 7.75
C GLU A 95 -18.41 -7.70 6.29
N ARG A 96 -17.86 -6.89 5.35
CA ARG A 96 -17.81 -7.20 3.91
C ARG A 96 -16.77 -8.25 3.53
N ALA A 97 -15.86 -8.58 4.45
CA ALA A 97 -14.90 -9.67 4.28
C ALA A 97 -15.59 -11.02 4.00
N SER A 98 -16.77 -11.23 4.59
CA SER A 98 -17.53 -12.48 4.51
C SER A 98 -18.00 -12.81 3.09
N GLU A 99 -18.12 -11.83 2.21
CA GLU A 99 -18.54 -12.03 0.81
C GLU A 99 -17.41 -12.59 -0.08
N TRP A 100 -16.16 -12.56 0.38
CA TRP A 100 -14.98 -12.98 -0.37
C TRP A 100 -14.22 -14.14 0.31
N ILE A 101 -14.74 -14.67 1.42
CA ILE A 101 -14.21 -15.83 2.15
C ILE A 101 -15.08 -17.07 1.86
N LEU A 102 -15.34 -17.34 0.57
CA LEU A 102 -15.86 -18.63 0.08
C LEU A 102 -14.90 -19.19 -0.98
#